data_AF-A0A7K3VI90-F1
#
_entry.id   AF-A0A7K3VI90-F1
#
_cell.length_a   1.000
_cell.length_b   1.000
_cell.length_c   1.000
_cell.angle_alpha   90.00
_cell.angle_beta   90.00
_cell.angle_gamma   90.00
#
_symmetry.space_group_name_H-M   'P 1'
#
loop_
_entity.id
_entity.type
_entity.pdbx_description
1 polymer ?
#
loop_
_entity_poly.entity_id
_entity_poly.type
_entity_poly.pdbx_seq_one_letter_code
_entity_poly.pdbx_strand_id
1 'polypeptide(L)'
;MRKPVFIMQKISSHGTSNPIVARLGLQSIDLLKWVDISDRERDSASSLMFELHKKLLRCYDCLERLKENDRAAIDGTKNSFGNGAMAIPYLINLQDEVENFLTVAKQYLRDIVAPINKLYRANLNEDSSIFWDKGGLDSKAAAWAERNYGFEHRLTQMFLTDATWIAELVKRRNAMEHPGGKSGSLILQNYRVVGPTIASPGWRRDVNGQQGQSSLILPDLELALTRLLEFGEEIVAQCVLTRPIHEHFTIYETPPERRSPGNPARFKVGPDAFLLKSLAEAESAKEKPKEI
;
A
#
# COMPACT_ATOMS: atom_id res chain seq x y z
N MET A 1 6.76 -42.26 27.22
CA MET A 1 6.03 -41.27 26.39
C MET A 1 6.98 -40.68 25.37
N ARG A 2 6.65 -40.67 24.07
CA ARG A 2 7.45 -39.97 23.06
C ARG A 2 7.31 -38.46 23.28
N LYS A 3 8.42 -37.74 23.33
CA LYS A 3 8.40 -36.27 23.38
C LYS A 3 7.68 -35.74 22.14
N PRO A 4 6.76 -34.75 22.29
CA PRO A 4 6.15 -34.12 21.12
C PRO A 4 7.25 -33.50 20.25
N VAL A 5 7.18 -33.77 18.95
CA VAL A 5 8.07 -33.20 17.94
C VAL A 5 7.43 -31.91 17.45
N PHE A 6 8.04 -30.77 17.78
CA PHE A 6 7.66 -29.48 17.23
C PHE A 6 8.45 -29.24 15.95
N ILE A 7 7.75 -29.08 14.82
CA ILE A 7 8.36 -28.72 13.54
C ILE A 7 8.15 -27.22 13.35
N MET A 8 9.25 -26.48 13.28
CA MET A 8 9.24 -25.05 12.98
C MET A 8 9.72 -24.84 11.54
N GLN A 9 8.94 -24.13 10.73
CA GLN A 9 9.30 -23.76 9.36
C GLN A 9 9.25 -22.24 9.22
N LYS A 10 10.32 -21.65 8.68
CA LYS A 10 10.34 -20.23 8.31
C LYS A 10 9.52 -20.06 7.04
N ILE A 11 8.41 -19.33 7.15
CA ILE A 11 7.48 -19.06 6.03
C ILE A 11 7.57 -17.62 5.50
N SER A 12 8.34 -16.75 6.16
CA SER A 12 8.55 -15.35 5.76
C SER A 12 9.94 -14.86 6.19
N SER A 13 10.57 -14.04 5.35
CA SER A 13 11.80 -13.28 5.63
C SER A 13 11.56 -11.99 6.43
N HIS A 14 10.31 -11.55 6.55
CA HIS A 14 9.97 -10.24 7.12
C HIS A 14 9.40 -10.37 8.53
N GLY A 15 9.93 -9.55 9.43
CA GLY A 15 9.41 -9.37 10.79
C GLY A 15 8.57 -8.10 10.92
N THR A 16 8.15 -7.82 12.16
CA THR A 16 7.29 -6.66 12.49
C THR A 16 7.96 -5.31 12.29
N SER A 17 9.29 -5.26 12.13
CA SER A 17 9.99 -4.03 11.75
C SER A 17 9.70 -3.59 10.31
N ASN A 18 9.22 -4.50 9.45
CA ASN A 18 8.79 -4.13 8.11
C ASN A 18 7.42 -3.41 8.17
N PRO A 19 7.29 -2.19 7.61
CA PRO A 19 6.03 -1.43 7.66
C PRO A 19 4.82 -2.15 7.10
N ILE A 20 4.97 -3.00 6.09
CA ILE A 20 3.85 -3.76 5.50
C ILE A 20 3.31 -4.77 6.51
N VAL A 21 4.19 -5.47 7.23
CA VAL A 21 3.78 -6.42 8.28
C VAL A 21 3.10 -5.68 9.43
N ALA A 22 3.69 -4.57 9.90
CA ALA A 22 3.16 -3.80 11.01
C ALA A 22 1.81 -3.13 10.70
N ARG A 23 1.72 -2.41 9.57
CA ARG A 23 0.59 -1.53 9.24
C ARG A 23 -0.57 -2.23 8.55
N LEU A 24 -0.29 -3.20 7.67
CA LEU A 24 -1.32 -3.90 6.91
C LEU A 24 -1.62 -5.29 7.47
N GLY A 25 -0.63 -5.97 8.03
CA GLY A 25 -0.82 -7.26 8.70
C GLY A 25 -1.42 -7.09 10.09
N LEU A 26 -0.62 -6.59 11.03
CA LEU A 26 -0.96 -6.58 12.46
C LEU A 26 -1.96 -5.48 12.82
N GLN A 27 -1.65 -4.24 12.45
CA GLN A 27 -2.51 -3.09 12.75
C GLN A 27 -3.91 -3.29 12.17
N SER A 28 -4.06 -3.78 10.94
CA SER A 28 -5.39 -4.02 10.37
C SER A 28 -6.21 -4.98 11.25
N ILE A 29 -5.63 -6.09 11.71
CA ILE A 29 -6.31 -7.04 12.61
C ILE A 29 -6.69 -6.36 13.94
N ASP A 30 -5.82 -5.52 14.48
CA ASP A 30 -6.10 -4.78 15.71
C ASP A 30 -7.20 -3.72 15.53
N LEU A 31 -7.22 -3.01 14.41
CA LEU A 31 -8.26 -2.03 14.08
C LEU A 31 -9.63 -2.69 13.92
N LEU A 32 -9.69 -3.89 13.31
CA LEU A 32 -10.94 -4.61 13.08
C LEU A 32 -11.67 -5.03 14.37
N LYS A 33 -11.00 -5.01 15.53
CA LYS A 33 -11.64 -5.20 16.84
C LYS A 33 -12.60 -4.08 17.22
N TRP A 34 -12.44 -2.90 16.61
CA TRP A 34 -13.21 -1.69 16.90
C TRP A 34 -14.33 -1.43 15.88
N VAL A 35 -14.56 -2.36 14.96
CA VAL A 35 -15.59 -2.27 13.92
C VAL A 35 -16.81 -3.07 14.34
N ASP A 36 -18.00 -2.50 14.14
CA ASP A 36 -19.30 -3.16 14.32
C ASP A 36 -19.59 -4.17 13.20
N ILE A 37 -18.96 -5.34 13.34
CA ILE A 37 -19.12 -6.53 12.51
C ILE A 37 -19.09 -7.79 13.39
N SER A 38 -19.71 -8.86 12.91
CA SER A 38 -19.69 -10.16 13.59
C SER A 38 -18.28 -10.76 13.63
N ASP A 39 -18.02 -11.66 14.58
CA ASP A 39 -16.72 -12.34 14.69
C ASP A 39 -16.35 -13.09 13.40
N ARG A 40 -17.33 -13.71 12.73
CA ARG A 40 -17.13 -14.38 11.44
C ARG A 40 -16.72 -13.42 10.33
N GLU A 41 -17.35 -12.24 10.27
CA GLU A 41 -16.96 -11.18 9.32
C GLU A 41 -15.55 -10.67 9.64
N ARG A 42 -15.22 -10.48 10.92
CA ARG A 42 -13.92 -10.02 11.40
C ARG A 42 -12.80 -11.00 11.05
N ASP A 43 -12.99 -12.29 11.29
CA ASP A 43 -12.01 -13.34 10.97
C ASP A 43 -11.79 -13.45 9.46
N SER A 44 -12.87 -13.37 8.68
CA SER A 44 -12.80 -13.37 7.22
C SER A 44 -12.06 -12.13 6.69
N ALA A 45 -12.37 -10.94 7.20
CA ALA A 45 -11.70 -9.71 6.79
C ALA A 45 -10.22 -9.71 7.20
N SER A 46 -9.91 -10.15 8.43
CA SER A 46 -8.54 -10.31 8.92
C SER A 46 -7.73 -11.25 8.03
N SER A 47 -8.31 -12.37 7.62
CA SER A 47 -7.66 -13.32 6.70
C SER A 47 -7.39 -12.70 5.33
N LEU A 48 -8.34 -11.93 4.78
CA LEU A 48 -8.16 -11.23 3.51
C LEU A 48 -7.07 -10.16 3.59
N MET A 49 -7.06 -9.34 4.64
CA MET A 49 -5.99 -8.36 4.90
C MET A 49 -4.63 -9.05 5.06
N PHE A 50 -4.61 -10.21 5.72
CA PHE A 50 -3.41 -11.02 5.85
C PHE A 50 -2.93 -11.57 4.49
N GLU A 51 -3.80 -11.95 3.55
CA GLU A 51 -3.32 -12.34 2.21
C GLU A 51 -2.83 -11.13 1.39
N LEU A 52 -3.42 -9.95 1.59
CA LEU A 52 -3.00 -8.71 0.93
C LEU A 52 -1.59 -8.27 1.35
N HIS A 53 -1.25 -8.33 2.64
CA HIS A 53 0.11 -7.94 3.07
C HIS A 53 1.19 -8.82 2.43
N LYS A 54 0.93 -10.10 2.19
CA LYS A 54 1.88 -10.99 1.49
C LYS A 54 2.12 -10.55 0.04
N LYS A 55 1.08 -10.10 -0.66
CA LYS A 55 1.23 -9.55 -2.02
C LYS A 55 2.07 -8.28 -2.00
N LEU A 56 1.82 -7.42 -1.03
CA LEU A 56 2.58 -6.18 -0.92
C LEU A 56 4.05 -6.44 -0.52
N LEU A 57 4.32 -7.46 0.30
CA LEU A 57 5.68 -7.95 0.56
C LEU A 57 6.38 -8.44 -0.71
N ARG A 58 5.67 -9.11 -1.63
CA ARG A 58 6.26 -9.47 -2.93
C ARG A 58 6.65 -8.24 -3.75
N CYS A 59 5.84 -7.18 -3.73
CA CYS A 59 6.23 -5.90 -4.37
C CYS A 59 7.47 -5.30 -3.70
N TYR A 60 7.52 -5.32 -2.36
CA TYR A 60 8.70 -4.89 -1.59
C TYR A 60 9.95 -5.67 -1.97
N ASP A 61 9.86 -7.00 -2.09
CA ASP A 61 11.00 -7.85 -2.45
C ASP A 61 11.51 -7.55 -3.87
N CYS A 62 10.62 -7.27 -4.83
CA CYS A 62 11.03 -6.84 -6.17
C CYS A 62 11.80 -5.51 -6.12
N LEU A 63 11.29 -4.55 -5.33
CA LEU A 63 11.93 -3.24 -5.18
C LEU A 63 13.28 -3.33 -4.48
N GLU A 64 13.40 -4.13 -3.42
CA GLU A 64 14.68 -4.29 -2.71
C GLU A 64 15.72 -5.00 -3.58
N ARG A 65 15.35 -6.04 -4.34
CA ARG A 65 16.25 -6.66 -5.32
C ARG A 65 16.71 -5.66 -6.38
N LEU A 66 15.82 -4.80 -6.89
CA LEU A 66 16.18 -3.74 -7.82
C LEU A 66 17.18 -2.74 -7.18
N LYS A 67 16.95 -2.31 -5.94
CA LYS A 67 17.86 -1.41 -5.21
C LYS A 67 19.21 -2.05 -4.90
N GLU A 68 19.25 -3.33 -4.57
CA GLU A 68 20.49 -4.10 -4.39
C GLU A 68 21.28 -4.20 -5.69
N ASN A 69 20.61 -4.58 -6.79
CA ASN A 69 21.22 -4.66 -8.12
C ASN A 69 21.71 -3.29 -8.61
N ASP A 70 20.98 -2.21 -8.33
CA ASP A 70 21.38 -0.85 -8.68
C ASP A 70 22.67 -0.44 -7.97
N ARG A 71 22.74 -0.64 -6.65
CA ARG A 71 23.96 -0.40 -5.86
C ARG A 71 25.14 -1.21 -6.37
N ALA A 72 24.93 -2.51 -6.60
CA ALA A 72 25.97 -3.40 -7.12
C ALA A 72 26.47 -2.97 -8.51
N ALA A 73 25.57 -2.56 -9.41
CA ALA A 73 25.92 -2.09 -10.75
C ALA A 73 26.74 -0.79 -10.70
N ILE A 74 26.34 0.17 -9.85
CA ILE A 74 27.07 1.41 -9.65
C ILE A 74 28.48 1.12 -9.10
N ASP A 75 28.58 0.30 -8.05
CA ASP A 75 29.87 0.03 -7.40
C ASP A 75 30.82 -0.79 -8.27
N GLY A 76 30.31 -1.77 -9.03
CA GLY A 76 31.11 -2.52 -10.01
C GLY A 76 31.69 -1.62 -11.12
N THR A 77 30.94 -0.59 -11.52
CA THR A 77 31.36 0.35 -12.55
C THR A 77 32.43 1.33 -12.05
N LYS A 78 32.34 1.78 -10.79
CA LYS A 78 33.36 2.65 -10.14
C LYS A 78 34.76 2.03 -10.17
N ASN A 79 34.86 0.71 -10.08
CA ASN A 79 36.14 -0.01 -10.09
C ASN A 79 36.76 -0.16 -11.48
N SER A 80 36.04 0.23 -12.54
CA SER A 80 36.46 0.05 -13.94
C SER A 80 36.97 1.34 -14.61
N PHE A 81 37.04 2.47 -13.87
CA PHE A 81 37.56 3.73 -14.38
C PHE A 81 39.10 3.74 -14.41
N GLY A 82 39.67 3.16 -15.46
CA GLY A 82 41.09 3.26 -15.80
C GLY A 82 41.31 2.90 -17.27
N ASN A 83 42.13 3.69 -17.98
CA ASN A 83 42.53 3.49 -19.40
C ASN A 83 41.53 3.95 -20.49
N GLY A 84 40.83 5.06 -20.31
CA GLY A 84 40.09 5.73 -21.41
C GLY A 84 38.85 5.00 -21.92
N ALA A 85 38.46 3.88 -21.31
CA ALA A 85 37.19 3.20 -21.53
C ALA A 85 36.11 3.77 -20.60
N MET A 86 34.92 4.03 -21.14
CA MET A 86 33.74 4.41 -20.34
C MET A 86 32.95 3.15 -19.98
N ALA A 87 32.93 2.81 -18.69
CA ALA A 87 32.03 1.77 -18.17
C ALA A 87 30.69 2.41 -17.79
N ILE A 88 29.59 1.81 -18.24
CA ILE A 88 28.22 2.25 -17.91
C ILE A 88 27.59 1.15 -17.06
N PRO A 89 26.95 1.48 -15.91
CA PRO A 89 26.26 0.48 -15.11
C PRO A 89 25.16 -0.20 -15.94
N TYR A 90 24.77 -1.40 -15.57
CA TYR A 90 23.63 -2.06 -16.17
C TYR A 90 22.85 -2.81 -15.10
N LEU A 91 21.57 -2.47 -14.96
CA LEU A 91 20.71 -3.10 -13.98
C LEU A 91 20.14 -4.41 -14.56
N ILE A 92 20.72 -5.53 -14.11
CA ILE A 92 20.32 -6.88 -14.53
C ILE A 92 18.90 -7.17 -14.05
N ASN A 93 18.09 -7.83 -14.89
CA ASN A 93 16.69 -8.19 -14.64
C ASN A 93 15.75 -7.00 -14.37
N LEU A 94 16.11 -5.79 -14.81
CA LEU A 94 15.27 -4.60 -14.65
C LEU A 94 13.84 -4.85 -15.15
N GLN A 95 13.70 -5.45 -16.34
CA GLN A 95 12.40 -5.71 -16.94
C GLN A 95 11.57 -6.70 -16.10
N ASP A 96 12.14 -7.86 -15.76
CA ASP A 96 11.42 -8.90 -15.03
C ASP A 96 10.97 -8.43 -13.64
N GLU A 97 11.80 -7.70 -12.91
CA GLU A 97 11.45 -7.20 -11.58
C GLU A 97 10.37 -6.10 -11.66
N VAL A 98 10.44 -5.21 -12.65
CA VAL A 98 9.39 -4.21 -12.90
C VAL A 98 8.07 -4.89 -13.28
N GLU A 99 8.11 -5.91 -14.14
CA GLU A 99 6.93 -6.67 -14.54
C GLU A 99 6.27 -7.36 -13.36
N ASN A 100 7.08 -8.05 -12.55
CA ASN A 100 6.63 -8.73 -11.35
C ASN A 100 6.00 -7.76 -10.34
N PHE A 101 6.65 -6.62 -10.10
CA PHE A 101 6.09 -5.57 -9.23
C PHE A 101 4.73 -5.10 -9.75
N LEU A 102 4.65 -4.67 -11.00
CA LEU A 102 3.42 -4.11 -11.58
C LEU A 102 2.28 -5.14 -11.62
N THR A 103 2.61 -6.40 -11.91
CA THR A 103 1.65 -7.50 -11.92
C THR A 103 1.07 -7.76 -10.54
N VAL A 104 1.92 -7.89 -9.52
CA VAL A 104 1.46 -8.13 -8.15
C VAL A 104 0.72 -6.91 -7.59
N ALA A 105 1.16 -5.69 -7.92
CA ALA A 105 0.49 -4.47 -7.51
C ALA A 105 -0.94 -4.36 -8.08
N LYS A 106 -1.16 -4.70 -9.36
CA LYS A 106 -2.52 -4.74 -9.92
C LYS A 106 -3.36 -5.86 -9.30
N GLN A 107 -2.76 -7.02 -9.00
CA GLN A 107 -3.47 -8.08 -8.28
C GLN A 107 -3.87 -7.64 -6.87
N TYR A 108 -3.01 -6.92 -6.15
CA TYR A 108 -3.33 -6.33 -4.86
C TYR A 108 -4.55 -5.40 -4.96
N LEU A 109 -4.57 -4.49 -5.94
CA LEU A 109 -5.70 -3.59 -6.18
C LEU A 109 -6.98 -4.34 -6.56
N ARG A 110 -6.90 -5.48 -7.26
CA ARG A 110 -8.08 -6.32 -7.51
C ARG A 110 -8.57 -6.98 -6.23
N ASP A 111 -7.65 -7.56 -5.46
CA ASP A 111 -7.97 -8.43 -4.34
C ASP A 111 -8.42 -7.64 -3.09
N ILE A 112 -8.08 -6.35 -2.98
CA ILE A 112 -8.52 -5.49 -1.87
C ILE A 112 -10.03 -5.17 -1.92
N VAL A 113 -10.68 -5.39 -3.05
CA VAL A 113 -12.13 -5.24 -3.18
C VAL A 113 -12.88 -6.19 -2.25
N ALA A 114 -12.39 -7.42 -2.08
CA ALA A 114 -13.03 -8.41 -1.22
C ALA A 114 -13.13 -7.94 0.25
N PRO A 115 -12.05 -7.47 0.92
CA PRO A 115 -12.18 -6.89 2.24
C PRO A 115 -13.05 -5.63 2.25
N ILE A 116 -13.03 -4.76 1.24
CA ILE A 116 -13.96 -3.61 1.18
C ILE A 116 -15.42 -4.08 1.21
N ASN A 117 -15.77 -5.07 0.37
CA ASN A 117 -17.11 -5.65 0.33
C ASN A 117 -17.52 -6.22 1.69
N LYS A 118 -16.60 -6.83 2.44
CA LYS A 118 -16.88 -7.34 3.79
C LYS A 118 -17.05 -6.22 4.81
N LEU A 119 -16.08 -5.31 4.89
CA LEU A 119 -16.03 -4.27 5.91
C LEU A 119 -17.18 -3.27 5.78
N TYR A 120 -17.52 -2.92 4.55
CA TYR A 120 -18.54 -1.92 4.28
C TYR A 120 -19.87 -2.51 3.80
N ARG A 121 -20.00 -3.84 3.76
CA ARG A 121 -21.16 -4.55 3.18
C ARG A 121 -21.49 -4.07 1.77
N ALA A 122 -20.45 -3.78 1.00
CA ALA A 122 -20.55 -3.38 -0.39
C ALA A 122 -20.75 -4.59 -1.31
N ASN A 123 -21.16 -4.32 -2.56
CA ASN A 123 -21.26 -5.33 -3.61
C ASN A 123 -20.53 -4.85 -4.87
N LEU A 124 -19.26 -4.51 -4.71
CA LEU A 124 -18.38 -4.07 -5.77
C LEU A 124 -17.81 -5.29 -6.50
N ASN A 125 -17.66 -5.19 -7.82
CA ASN A 125 -17.00 -6.23 -8.61
C ASN A 125 -15.51 -6.28 -8.24
N GLU A 126 -14.98 -7.48 -8.01
CA GLU A 126 -13.56 -7.70 -7.66
C GLU A 126 -12.64 -7.48 -8.87
N ASP A 127 -12.46 -6.21 -9.25
CA ASP A 127 -11.63 -5.76 -10.35
C ASP A 127 -10.93 -4.44 -10.00
N SER A 128 -9.64 -4.31 -10.35
CA SER A 128 -8.88 -3.07 -10.13
C SER A 128 -9.50 -1.82 -10.76
N SER A 129 -10.28 -1.98 -11.84
CA SER A 129 -10.98 -0.89 -12.55
C SER A 129 -12.16 -0.29 -11.80
N ILE A 130 -12.52 -0.81 -10.61
CA ILE A 130 -13.53 -0.12 -9.82
C ILE A 130 -12.99 1.18 -9.20
N PHE A 131 -11.67 1.30 -9.04
CA PHE A 131 -11.05 2.45 -8.38
C PHE A 131 -10.71 3.60 -9.32
N TRP A 132 -10.89 3.41 -10.63
CA TRP A 132 -10.48 4.39 -11.63
C TRP A 132 -11.20 4.18 -12.97
N ASP A 133 -11.22 5.19 -13.83
CA ASP A 133 -11.68 5.12 -15.22
C ASP A 133 -10.55 5.52 -16.18
N LYS A 134 -10.80 5.45 -17.50
CA LYS A 134 -9.76 5.80 -18.49
C LYS A 134 -9.19 7.20 -18.30
N GLY A 135 -10.00 8.16 -17.87
CA GLY A 135 -9.58 9.52 -17.54
C GLY A 135 -8.81 9.65 -16.23
N GLY A 136 -8.98 8.71 -15.30
CA GLY A 136 -8.48 8.81 -13.92
C GLY A 136 -9.33 9.76 -13.05
N LEU A 137 -10.54 10.07 -13.50
CA LEU A 137 -11.45 11.08 -12.94
C LEU A 137 -12.70 10.46 -12.31
N ASP A 138 -13.12 9.28 -12.78
CA ASP A 138 -14.31 8.58 -12.26
C ASP A 138 -13.93 7.26 -11.60
N SER A 139 -14.46 7.00 -10.40
CA SER A 139 -14.23 5.76 -9.65
C SER A 139 -15.57 5.16 -9.26
N LYS A 140 -15.82 3.90 -9.64
CA LYS A 140 -17.05 3.19 -9.23
C LYS A 140 -17.09 2.98 -7.71
N ALA A 141 -15.93 2.79 -7.10
CA ALA A 141 -15.79 2.75 -5.65
C ALA A 141 -16.15 4.11 -5.02
N ALA A 142 -15.70 5.22 -5.60
CA ALA A 142 -16.09 6.56 -5.15
C ALA A 142 -17.59 6.80 -5.32
N ALA A 143 -18.17 6.50 -6.49
CA ALA A 143 -19.60 6.66 -6.76
C ALA A 143 -20.47 5.80 -5.82
N TRP A 144 -20.00 4.60 -5.47
CA TRP A 144 -20.64 3.77 -4.46
C TRP A 144 -20.52 4.40 -3.06
N ALA A 145 -19.33 4.86 -2.66
CA ALA A 145 -19.10 5.48 -1.35
C ALA A 145 -19.93 6.76 -1.19
N GLU A 146 -19.98 7.60 -2.22
CA GLU A 146 -20.78 8.83 -2.25
C GLU A 146 -22.27 8.53 -2.07
N ARG A 147 -22.79 7.52 -2.75
CA ARG A 147 -24.20 7.12 -2.62
C ARG A 147 -24.56 6.66 -1.20
N ASN A 148 -23.63 6.03 -0.49
CA ASN A 148 -23.89 5.43 0.82
C ASN A 148 -23.55 6.37 1.99
N TYR A 149 -22.56 7.24 1.81
CA TYR A 149 -22.00 8.05 2.90
C TYR A 149 -21.94 9.55 2.59
N GLY A 150 -22.17 9.97 1.34
CA GLY A 150 -22.08 11.35 0.89
C GLY A 150 -20.71 11.72 0.31
N PHE A 151 -20.67 12.85 -0.39
CA PHE A 151 -19.48 13.34 -1.09
C PHE A 151 -18.34 13.70 -0.12
N GLU A 152 -18.65 14.42 0.97
CA GLU A 152 -17.67 14.87 1.98
C GLU A 152 -17.14 13.73 2.87
N HIS A 153 -17.69 12.51 2.75
CA HIS A 153 -17.22 11.40 3.53
C HIS A 153 -15.79 11.02 3.14
N ARG A 154 -14.93 10.77 4.15
CA ARG A 154 -13.49 10.52 3.94
C ARG A 154 -13.21 9.37 2.98
N LEU A 155 -14.00 8.29 3.04
CA LEU A 155 -13.86 7.15 2.12
C LEU A 155 -14.13 7.56 0.65
N THR A 156 -15.10 8.44 0.41
CA THR A 156 -15.40 8.98 -0.92
C THR A 156 -14.23 9.81 -1.42
N GLN A 157 -13.73 10.73 -0.60
CA GLN A 157 -12.60 11.59 -0.94
C GLN A 157 -11.32 10.81 -1.19
N MET A 158 -11.05 9.76 -0.40
CA MET A 158 -9.92 8.84 -0.60
C MET A 158 -10.00 8.17 -1.98
N PHE A 159 -11.15 7.57 -2.34
CA PHE A 159 -11.30 6.93 -3.65
C PHE A 159 -11.19 7.90 -4.83
N LEU A 160 -11.63 9.15 -4.68
CA LEU A 160 -11.46 10.18 -5.71
C LEU A 160 -10.00 10.60 -5.86
N THR A 161 -9.33 10.87 -4.74
CA THR A 161 -7.93 11.31 -4.71
C THR A 161 -6.98 10.24 -5.26
N ASP A 162 -7.26 8.97 -4.95
CA ASP A 162 -6.40 7.86 -5.32
C ASP A 162 -6.62 7.34 -6.75
N ALA A 163 -7.75 7.68 -7.37
CA ALA A 163 -8.11 7.20 -8.70
C ALA A 163 -7.01 7.49 -9.74
N THR A 164 -6.40 8.68 -9.69
CA THR A 164 -5.39 9.10 -10.66
C THR A 164 -4.12 8.25 -10.59
N TRP A 165 -3.57 8.01 -9.39
CA TRP A 165 -2.33 7.21 -9.29
C TRP A 165 -2.59 5.72 -9.51
N ILE A 166 -3.75 5.22 -9.08
CA ILE A 166 -4.18 3.85 -9.35
C ILE A 166 -4.31 3.64 -10.86
N ALA A 167 -4.93 4.59 -11.57
CA ALA A 167 -5.07 4.56 -13.02
C ALA A 167 -3.70 4.44 -13.70
N GLU A 168 -2.74 5.29 -13.35
CA GLU A 168 -1.42 5.26 -13.97
C GLU A 168 -0.65 3.97 -13.67
N LEU A 169 -0.73 3.44 -12.45
CA LEU A 169 -0.13 2.15 -12.10
C LEU A 169 -0.71 1.01 -12.93
N VAL A 170 -2.04 0.93 -13.06
CA VAL A 170 -2.73 -0.10 -13.84
C VAL A 170 -2.45 0.08 -15.34
N LYS A 171 -2.43 1.31 -15.86
CA LYS A 171 -2.09 1.58 -17.27
C LYS A 171 -0.65 1.19 -17.59
N ARG A 172 0.32 1.43 -16.70
CA ARG A 172 1.71 0.98 -16.87
C ARG A 172 1.80 -0.54 -16.93
N ARG A 173 1.13 -1.25 -16.02
CA ARG A 173 1.03 -2.73 -16.04
C ARG A 173 0.45 -3.22 -17.37
N ASN A 174 -0.68 -2.66 -17.80
CA ASN A 174 -1.33 -3.07 -19.04
C ASN A 174 -0.48 -2.77 -20.29
N ALA A 175 0.24 -1.64 -20.31
CA ALA A 175 1.14 -1.27 -21.40
C ALA A 175 2.39 -2.16 -21.49
N MET A 176 2.74 -2.82 -20.38
CA MET A 176 3.81 -3.81 -20.33
C MET A 176 3.34 -5.19 -20.82
N GLU A 177 2.16 -5.63 -20.36
CA GLU A 177 1.55 -6.92 -20.73
C GLU A 177 1.02 -6.95 -22.17
N HIS A 178 0.54 -5.81 -22.67
CA HIS A 178 -0.03 -5.67 -24.01
C HIS A 178 0.56 -4.45 -24.75
N PRO A 179 1.84 -4.51 -25.17
CA PRO A 179 2.47 -3.43 -25.92
C PRO A 179 1.68 -3.06 -27.18
N GLY A 180 1.49 -1.76 -27.42
CA GLY A 180 0.70 -1.24 -28.55
C GLY A 180 -0.82 -1.30 -28.36
N GLY A 181 -1.29 -1.81 -27.22
CA GLY A 181 -2.70 -1.84 -26.86
C GLY A 181 -3.26 -0.48 -26.41
N LYS A 182 -4.46 -0.49 -25.83
CA LYS A 182 -5.17 0.73 -25.37
C LYS A 182 -4.40 1.58 -24.35
N SER A 183 -3.51 0.95 -23.58
CA SER A 183 -2.69 1.65 -22.57
C SER A 183 -1.35 2.16 -23.13
N GLY A 184 -1.05 1.87 -24.40
CA GLY A 184 0.23 2.19 -25.03
C GLY A 184 1.27 1.09 -24.85
N SER A 185 2.54 1.47 -24.94
CA SER A 185 3.69 0.61 -24.66
C SER A 185 4.51 1.19 -23.51
N LEU A 186 4.88 0.35 -22.53
CA LEU A 186 5.80 0.75 -21.48
C LEU A 186 7.24 0.58 -22.00
N ILE A 187 7.97 1.68 -22.10
CA ILE A 187 9.38 1.67 -22.52
C ILE A 187 10.24 1.77 -21.27
N LEU A 188 10.99 0.71 -20.98
CA LEU A 188 12.02 0.70 -19.94
C LEU A 188 13.36 1.03 -20.56
N GLN A 189 14.09 1.94 -19.94
CA GLN A 189 15.44 2.32 -20.34
C GLN A 189 16.35 2.05 -19.16
N ASN A 190 17.35 1.21 -19.37
CA ASN A 190 18.43 1.04 -18.41
C ASN A 190 19.32 2.31 -18.40
N TYR A 191 20.38 2.28 -17.59
CA TYR A 191 21.43 3.27 -17.62
C TYR A 191 21.88 3.57 -19.06
N ARG A 192 22.03 4.87 -19.36
CA ARG A 192 22.46 5.32 -20.69
C ARG A 192 23.29 6.59 -20.61
N VAL A 193 24.15 6.78 -21.60
CA VAL A 193 24.89 8.04 -21.75
C VAL A 193 23.96 9.11 -22.32
N VAL A 194 23.94 10.27 -21.66
CA VAL A 194 23.24 11.48 -22.09
C VAL A 194 24.24 12.63 -22.05
N GLY A 195 24.84 12.92 -23.20
CA GLY A 195 25.94 13.88 -23.31
C GLY A 195 27.15 13.44 -22.46
N PRO A 196 27.68 14.29 -21.56
CA PRO A 196 28.80 13.93 -20.68
C PRO A 196 28.35 13.19 -19.41
N THR A 197 27.06 12.91 -19.25
CA THR A 197 26.49 12.31 -18.02
C THR A 197 25.90 10.94 -18.28
N ILE A 198 25.68 10.17 -17.20
CA ILE A 198 24.95 8.91 -17.23
C ILE A 198 23.58 9.16 -16.61
N ALA A 199 22.51 8.87 -17.36
CA ALA A 199 21.15 8.89 -16.85
C ALA A 199 20.82 7.55 -16.17
N SER A 200 20.20 7.63 -14.99
CA SER A 200 19.68 6.46 -14.25
C SER A 200 18.53 5.76 -14.99
N PRO A 201 18.22 4.50 -14.64
CA PRO A 201 17.12 3.76 -15.23
C PRO A 201 15.80 4.52 -15.10
N GLY A 202 15.13 4.64 -16.25
CA GLY A 202 13.89 5.39 -16.37
C GLY A 202 12.89 4.65 -17.22
N TRP A 203 11.63 5.04 -17.09
CA TRP A 203 10.55 4.51 -17.90
C TRP A 203 9.69 5.63 -18.47
N ARG A 204 8.94 5.31 -19.52
CA ARG A 204 7.87 6.15 -20.04
C ARG A 204 6.80 5.28 -20.67
N ARG A 205 5.59 5.82 -20.78
CA ARG A 205 4.46 5.14 -21.42
C ARG A 205 4.12 5.86 -22.72
N ASP A 206 4.44 5.26 -23.85
CA ASP A 206 4.20 5.82 -25.17
C ASP A 206 2.78 5.43 -25.63
N VAL A 207 1.97 6.40 -26.06
CA VAL A 207 0.55 6.21 -26.40
C VAL A 207 0.28 6.76 -27.79
N ASN A 208 -0.36 5.97 -28.66
CA ASN A 208 -0.70 6.38 -30.03
C ASN A 208 0.50 6.96 -30.80
N GLY A 209 1.70 6.40 -30.62
CA GLY A 209 2.93 6.87 -31.24
C GLY A 209 3.53 8.15 -30.65
N GLN A 210 2.89 8.74 -29.63
CA GLN A 210 3.42 9.90 -28.89
C GLN A 210 4.24 9.44 -27.68
N GLN A 211 5.43 10.02 -27.51
CA GLN A 211 6.28 9.73 -26.37
C GLN A 211 5.68 10.30 -25.09
N GLY A 212 5.56 9.46 -24.07
CA GLY A 212 5.10 9.88 -22.75
C GLY A 212 6.18 10.64 -21.97
N GLN A 213 5.77 11.24 -20.87
CA GLN A 213 6.70 11.79 -19.89
C GLN A 213 7.57 10.67 -19.30
N SER A 214 8.88 10.91 -19.25
CA SER A 214 9.83 9.99 -18.63
C SER A 214 9.99 10.28 -17.15
N SER A 215 10.11 9.23 -16.33
CA SER A 215 10.43 9.32 -14.91
C SER A 215 11.37 8.19 -14.49
N LEU A 216 11.96 8.31 -13.31
CA LEU A 216 12.89 7.30 -12.77
C LEU A 216 12.12 6.11 -12.21
N ILE A 217 12.61 4.89 -12.49
CA ILE A 217 11.90 3.67 -12.11
C ILE A 217 11.90 3.47 -10.59
N LEU A 218 13.07 3.52 -9.94
CA LEU A 218 13.19 3.23 -8.50
C LEU A 218 12.32 4.16 -7.61
N PRO A 219 12.38 5.50 -7.76
CA PRO A 219 11.55 6.39 -6.96
C PRO A 219 10.05 6.20 -7.22
N ASP A 220 9.65 5.97 -8.47
CA ASP A 220 8.25 5.76 -8.80
C ASP A 220 7.71 4.45 -8.19
N LEU A 221 8.50 3.37 -8.19
CA LEU A 221 8.12 2.09 -7.58
C LEU A 221 8.05 2.19 -6.04
N GLU A 222 8.98 2.91 -5.42
CA GLU A 222 8.95 3.17 -3.97
C GLU A 222 7.72 3.99 -3.55
N LEU A 223 7.39 5.02 -4.33
CA LEU A 223 6.17 5.80 -4.13
C LEU A 223 4.92 4.93 -4.33
N ALA A 224 4.89 4.09 -5.37
CA ALA A 224 3.77 3.18 -5.62
C ALA A 224 3.57 2.18 -4.47
N LEU A 225 4.67 1.60 -3.95
CA LEU A 225 4.61 0.69 -2.80
C LEU A 225 4.04 1.38 -1.55
N THR A 226 4.48 2.61 -1.30
CA THR A 226 3.99 3.43 -0.18
C THR A 226 2.50 3.72 -0.32
N ARG A 227 2.05 4.16 -1.50
CA ARG A 227 0.63 4.43 -1.78
C ARG A 227 -0.24 3.17 -1.68
N LEU A 228 0.24 2.03 -2.15
CA LEU A 228 -0.47 0.75 -1.99
C LEU A 228 -0.62 0.36 -0.51
N LEU A 229 0.42 0.58 0.30
CA LEU A 229 0.36 0.33 1.75
C LEU A 229 -0.67 1.25 2.42
N GLU A 230 -0.58 2.55 2.14
CA GLU A 230 -1.45 3.59 2.70
C GLU A 230 -2.92 3.35 2.32
N PHE A 231 -3.19 3.10 1.04
CA PHE A 231 -4.51 2.75 0.55
C PHE A 231 -5.12 1.56 1.32
N GLY A 232 -4.30 0.52 1.54
CA GLY A 232 -4.73 -0.68 2.26
C GLY A 232 -5.08 -0.45 3.71
N GLU A 233 -4.22 0.25 4.45
CA GLU A 233 -4.47 0.51 5.88
C GLU A 233 -5.59 1.56 6.07
N GLU A 234 -5.71 2.53 5.17
CA GLU A 234 -6.72 3.58 5.26
C GLU A 234 -8.12 3.02 5.02
N ILE A 235 -8.28 2.03 4.15
CA ILE A 235 -9.55 1.29 4.00
C ILE A 235 -10.02 0.70 5.34
N VAL A 236 -9.12 0.15 6.15
CA VAL A 236 -9.50 -0.41 7.46
C VAL A 236 -9.72 0.71 8.48
N ALA A 237 -8.86 1.73 8.48
CA ALA A 237 -8.97 2.88 9.37
C ALA A 237 -10.31 3.63 9.18
N GLN A 238 -10.68 3.93 7.94
CA GLN A 238 -11.97 4.57 7.65
C GLN A 238 -13.15 3.69 8.11
N CYS A 239 -13.02 2.36 8.09
CA CYS A 239 -14.09 1.47 8.52
C CYS A 239 -14.37 1.60 10.02
N VAL A 240 -13.32 1.76 10.83
CA VAL A 240 -13.47 2.05 12.27
C VAL A 240 -14.29 3.32 12.49
N LEU A 241 -14.07 4.36 11.68
CA LEU A 241 -14.80 5.63 11.81
C LEU A 241 -16.23 5.55 11.25
N THR A 242 -16.44 4.79 10.18
CA THR A 242 -17.77 4.64 9.54
C THR A 242 -18.68 3.70 10.32
N ARG A 243 -18.11 2.68 10.97
CA ARG A 243 -18.84 1.63 11.68
C ARG A 243 -18.18 1.28 13.02
N PRO A 244 -18.03 2.26 13.94
CA PRO A 244 -17.38 1.98 15.21
C PRO A 244 -18.27 1.07 16.06
N ILE A 245 -17.65 0.21 16.89
CA ILE A 245 -18.36 -0.57 17.91
C ILE A 245 -19.02 0.33 18.98
N HIS A 246 -18.54 1.57 19.10
CA HIS A 246 -19.09 2.61 19.99
C HIS A 246 -18.79 4.00 19.42
N GLU A 247 -19.77 4.91 19.43
CA GLU A 247 -19.69 6.22 18.75
C GLU A 247 -18.55 7.12 19.24
N HIS A 248 -18.12 6.96 20.50
CA HIS A 248 -17.02 7.71 21.10
C HIS A 248 -15.63 7.11 20.91
N PHE A 249 -15.41 6.28 19.88
CA PHE A 249 -14.06 5.86 19.49
C PHE A 249 -13.59 6.59 18.24
N THR A 250 -12.33 6.98 18.23
CA THR A 250 -11.68 7.65 17.10
C THR A 250 -10.31 7.05 16.81
N ILE A 251 -9.73 7.46 15.68
CA ILE A 251 -8.40 7.06 15.27
C ILE A 251 -7.39 8.16 15.59
N TYR A 252 -6.30 7.73 16.20
CA TYR A 252 -5.09 8.52 16.38
C TYR A 252 -4.01 8.05 15.42
N GLU A 253 -3.46 9.00 14.67
CA GLU A 253 -2.30 8.76 13.83
C GLU A 253 -1.00 8.98 14.62
N THR A 254 -0.11 8.00 14.55
CA THR A 254 1.25 8.07 15.06
C THR A 254 2.15 8.64 13.96
N PRO A 255 2.71 9.85 14.14
CA PRO A 255 3.55 10.48 13.13
C PRO A 255 4.84 9.67 12.93
N PRO A 256 5.46 9.71 11.74
CA PRO A 256 6.61 8.87 11.38
C PRO A 256 7.73 8.84 12.43
N GLU A 257 8.04 9.99 13.04
CA GLU A 257 9.12 10.17 14.00
C GLU A 257 8.84 9.50 15.35
N ARG A 258 7.57 9.17 15.64
CA ARG A 258 7.12 8.50 16.87
C ARG A 258 6.78 7.02 16.65
N ARG A 259 6.88 6.51 15.42
CA ARG A 259 6.62 5.10 15.12
C ARG A 259 7.75 4.24 15.67
N SER A 260 7.41 3.13 16.33
CA SER A 260 8.41 2.22 16.89
C SER A 260 9.19 1.52 15.76
N PRO A 261 10.54 1.50 15.78
CA PRO A 261 11.32 0.80 14.75
C PRO A 261 11.02 -0.70 14.64
N GLY A 262 10.64 -1.33 15.76
CA GLY A 262 10.32 -2.76 15.79
C GLY A 262 8.88 -3.10 15.39
N ASN A 263 8.00 -2.11 15.34
CA ASN A 263 6.59 -2.24 14.93
C ASN A 263 6.05 -0.85 14.54
N PRO A 264 6.30 -0.37 13.31
CA PRO A 264 5.98 0.99 12.91
C PRO A 264 4.49 1.14 12.52
N ALA A 265 3.59 0.78 13.44
CA ALA A 265 2.15 1.01 13.28
C ALA A 265 1.85 2.52 13.17
N ARG A 266 0.94 2.87 12.27
CA ARG A 266 0.46 4.22 12.00
C ARG A 266 -0.78 4.57 12.81
N PHE A 267 -1.75 3.67 12.94
CA PHE A 267 -3.05 3.97 13.54
C PHE A 267 -3.25 3.25 14.87
N LYS A 268 -3.90 3.95 15.80
CA LYS A 268 -4.41 3.40 17.06
C LYS A 268 -5.83 3.89 17.28
N VAL A 269 -6.67 3.07 17.91
CA VAL A 269 -8.02 3.46 18.31
C VAL A 269 -8.01 3.86 19.78
N GLY A 270 -8.73 4.92 20.12
CA GLY A 270 -8.92 5.35 21.50
C GLY A 270 -10.18 6.19 21.66
N PRO A 271 -10.59 6.47 22.92
CA PRO A 271 -11.73 7.31 23.22
C PRO A 271 -11.61 8.69 22.57
N ASP A 272 -12.70 9.26 22.07
CA ASP A 272 -12.74 10.63 21.58
C ASP A 272 -12.61 11.65 22.73
N ALA A 273 -12.54 12.94 22.38
CA ALA A 273 -12.41 14.01 23.37
C ALA A 273 -13.60 14.08 24.35
N PHE A 274 -14.80 13.68 23.92
CA PHE A 274 -15.98 13.67 24.78
C PHE A 274 -15.86 12.58 25.83
N LEU A 275 -15.60 11.33 25.44
CA LEU A 275 -15.46 10.21 26.36
C LEU A 275 -14.25 10.38 27.28
N LEU A 276 -13.13 10.92 26.79
CA LEU A 276 -11.99 11.26 27.66
C LEU A 276 -12.40 12.25 28.77
N LYS A 277 -13.17 13.28 28.43
CA LYS A 277 -13.66 14.26 29.41
C LYS A 277 -14.62 13.61 30.40
N SER A 278 -15.59 12.82 29.93
CA SER A 278 -16.55 12.13 30.79
C SER A 278 -15.87 11.12 31.73
N LEU A 279 -14.83 10.42 31.27
CA LEU A 279 -14.04 9.51 32.11
C LEU A 279 -13.28 10.28 33.20
N ALA A 280 -12.64 11.40 32.86
CA ALA A 280 -11.94 12.24 33.82
C ALA A 280 -12.89 12.84 34.88
N GLU A 281 -14.09 13.28 34.47
CA GLU A 281 -15.13 13.76 35.39
C GLU A 281 -15.59 12.65 36.34
N ALA A 282 -15.81 11.42 35.84
CA ALA A 282 -16.21 10.28 36.65
C ALA A 282 -15.12 9.82 37.63
N GLU A 283 -13.85 9.90 37.25
CA GLU A 283 -12.72 9.64 38.15
C GLU A 283 -12.65 10.68 39.27
N SER A 284 -12.77 11.97 38.93
CA SER A 284 -12.78 13.05 39.92
C SER A 284 -13.96 12.99 40.90
N ALA A 285 -15.11 12.46 40.46
CA ALA A 285 -16.29 12.25 41.30
C ALA A 285 -16.13 11.06 42.26
N LYS A 286 -15.30 10.07 41.93
CA LYS A 286 -14.96 8.95 42.85
C LYS A 286 -13.94 9.35 43.91
N GLU A 287 -13.10 10.36 43.63
CA GLU A 287 -12.08 10.86 44.56
C GLU A 287 -12.64 11.84 45.61
N LYS A 288 -13.84 12.41 45.40
CA LYS A 288 -14.51 13.21 46.43
C LYS A 288 -15.15 12.27 47.47
N PRO A 289 -14.75 12.35 48.77
CA PRO A 289 -15.44 11.60 49.81
C PRO A 289 -16.90 12.04 49.85
N LYS A 290 -17.83 11.09 50.04
CA LYS A 290 -19.19 11.45 50.45
C LYS A 290 -19.09 12.13 51.80
N GLU A 291 -19.27 13.45 51.83
CA GLU A 291 -19.54 14.16 53.07
C GLU A 291 -20.85 13.59 53.63
N ILE A 292 -20.75 12.95 54.81
CA ILE A 292 -21.87 12.45 55.62
C ILE A 292 -22.28 13.57 56.57
#